data_AF-A0A7Y3P6W2-F1
#
_entry.id   AF-A0A7Y3P6W2-F1
#
_cell.length_a   1.000
_cell.length_b   1.000
_cell.length_c   1.000
_cell.angle_alpha   90.00
_cell.angle_beta   90.00
_cell.angle_gamma   90.00
#
_symmetry.space_group_name_H-M   'P 1'
#
loop_
_entity.id
_entity.type
_entity.pdbx_description
1 polymer ?
#
loop_
_entity_poly.entity_id
_entity_poly.type
_entity_poly.pdbx_seq_one_letter_code
_entity_poly.pdbx_strand_id
1 'polypeptide(L)'
;VEGQRPWRHLAGWADAATYGLADLTMLRKELFIGYTVAGFLGALVPQTWWTTLFLAHHGALSVVENVLIGPLIAVVSWVCSVGNVPLAATLWAGGISFGGVIAFIFADLISFPLILVYRRFYGWRIALTMSGVFYVVMVLAALATEGVFALFHLTPAHTGVLVTRSVGGVLTNSLNLFALVVGLGGWWFSRQRARFGGGVGYAIDPVCGMQVRTSDAPARATRGDETYYFCAERCQRRFLDEHPEARGNGALLTPRRNPTREENIVRDPVCHMECGAESAATSREYEGETYYFCALSCAEAFDKDPEAYASPEMTVLDPVCRMRVRVSDALGPVNVSGVNYYFCNPGCRGAFEAAPERFTPSGELSAIDPVCHMSVEPSHAAASREYEGETYYFCALSCAVTFEASPAHFLHSTPTRGS
;
A
#
# COMPACT_ATOMS: atom_id res chain seq x y z
N VAL A 1 -26.46 -12.06 7.15
CA VAL A 1 -26.01 -13.26 7.90
C VAL A 1 -24.58 -12.97 8.35
N GLU A 2 -24.45 -12.18 9.40
CA GLU A 2 -23.18 -11.55 9.80
C GLU A 2 -22.97 -11.95 11.25
N GLY A 3 -22.16 -12.99 11.48
CA GLY A 3 -21.91 -13.53 12.82
C GLY A 3 -21.78 -15.05 12.94
N GLN A 4 -22.04 -15.83 11.89
CA GLN A 4 -21.80 -17.29 11.95
C GLN A 4 -20.33 -17.61 11.67
N ARG A 5 -19.69 -18.35 12.59
CA ARG A 5 -18.28 -18.74 12.49
C ARG A 5 -18.08 -19.62 11.24
N PRO A 6 -17.28 -19.21 10.24
CA PRO A 6 -17.20 -19.88 8.93
C PRO A 6 -16.80 -21.36 9.02
N TRP A 7 -16.00 -21.74 10.02
CA TRP A 7 -15.53 -23.11 10.27
C TRP A 7 -16.62 -24.10 10.69
N ARG A 8 -17.82 -23.62 11.05
CA ARG A 8 -18.94 -24.46 11.51
C ARG A 8 -19.87 -24.92 10.39
N HIS A 9 -19.68 -24.42 9.16
CA HIS A 9 -20.55 -24.71 8.03
C HIS A 9 -19.76 -25.22 6.83
N LEU A 10 -20.34 -26.18 6.09
CA LEU A 10 -19.74 -26.74 4.87
C LEU A 10 -19.48 -25.66 3.80
N ALA A 11 -20.30 -24.61 3.76
CA ALA A 11 -20.10 -23.44 2.91
C ALA A 11 -18.75 -22.75 3.17
N GLY A 12 -18.40 -22.52 4.45
CA GLY A 12 -17.14 -21.87 4.81
C GLY A 12 -15.91 -22.73 4.50
N TRP A 13 -16.01 -24.05 4.66
CA TRP A 13 -14.96 -24.99 4.22
C TRP A 13 -14.80 -25.02 2.70
N ALA A 14 -15.90 -24.96 1.94
CA ALA A 14 -15.85 -24.88 0.48
C ALA A 14 -15.23 -23.55 0.00
N ASP A 15 -15.55 -22.43 0.66
CA ASP A 15 -14.92 -21.14 0.39
C ASP A 15 -13.42 -21.17 0.72
N ALA A 16 -13.03 -21.70 1.89
CA ALA A 16 -11.63 -21.84 2.28
C ALA A 16 -10.82 -22.73 1.32
N ALA A 17 -11.41 -23.85 0.88
CA ALA A 17 -10.79 -24.72 -0.11
C ALA A 17 -10.61 -24.01 -1.46
N THR A 18 -11.59 -23.19 -1.87
CA THR A 18 -11.51 -22.38 -3.09
C THR A 18 -10.39 -21.34 -3.01
N TYR A 19 -10.23 -20.67 -1.86
CA TYR A 19 -9.09 -19.78 -1.61
C TYR A 19 -7.75 -20.50 -1.74
N GLY A 20 -7.58 -21.64 -1.06
CA GLY A 20 -6.32 -22.39 -1.11
C GLY A 20 -5.97 -22.87 -2.52
N LEU A 21 -6.96 -23.23 -3.33
CA LEU A 21 -6.74 -23.58 -4.75
C LEU A 21 -6.43 -22.36 -5.62
N ALA A 22 -7.06 -21.21 -5.37
CA ALA A 22 -6.75 -19.98 -6.08
C ALA A 22 -5.28 -19.58 -5.84
N ASP A 23 -4.80 -19.62 -4.59
CA ASP A 23 -3.39 -19.35 -4.25
C ASP A 23 -2.44 -20.31 -4.98
N LEU A 24 -2.78 -21.60 -5.03
CA LEU A 24 -1.99 -22.59 -5.76
C LEU A 24 -1.94 -22.30 -7.27
N THR A 25 -3.07 -21.89 -7.87
CA THR A 25 -3.11 -21.52 -9.30
C THR A 25 -2.33 -20.25 -9.60
N MET A 26 -2.27 -19.31 -8.65
CA MET A 26 -1.48 -18.09 -8.76
C MET A 26 0.02 -18.42 -8.73
N LEU A 27 0.46 -19.25 -7.79
CA LEU A 27 1.86 -19.60 -7.58
C LEU A 27 2.38 -20.68 -8.54
N ARG A 28 1.52 -21.35 -9.32
CA ARG A 28 1.90 -22.53 -10.12
C ARG A 28 3.11 -22.32 -11.04
N LYS A 29 3.23 -21.13 -11.63
CA LYS A 29 4.33 -20.83 -12.58
C LYS A 29 5.65 -20.71 -11.83
N GLU A 30 5.65 -19.98 -10.73
CA GLU A 30 6.83 -19.81 -9.86
C GLU A 30 7.26 -21.14 -9.25
N LEU A 31 6.28 -21.92 -8.77
CA LEU A 31 6.49 -23.26 -8.24
C LEU A 31 7.13 -24.16 -9.31
N PHE A 32 6.55 -24.23 -10.50
CA PHE A 32 7.05 -25.06 -11.60
C PHE A 32 8.48 -24.68 -11.99
N ILE A 33 8.76 -23.39 -12.15
CA ILE A 33 10.11 -22.90 -12.48
C ILE A 33 11.09 -23.24 -11.35
N GLY A 34 10.74 -22.96 -10.09
CA GLY A 34 11.58 -23.22 -8.93
C GLY A 34 11.96 -24.69 -8.78
N TYR A 35 10.99 -25.60 -8.83
CA TYR A 35 11.27 -27.04 -8.77
C TYR A 35 12.06 -27.54 -9.98
N THR A 36 11.79 -27.02 -11.18
CA THR A 36 12.52 -27.40 -12.39
C THR A 36 13.99 -27.00 -12.28
N VAL A 37 14.27 -25.74 -11.91
CA VAL A 37 15.64 -25.23 -11.72
C VAL A 37 16.35 -26.00 -10.62
N ALA A 38 15.71 -26.20 -9.45
CA ALA A 38 16.30 -26.97 -8.37
C ALA A 38 16.61 -28.42 -8.78
N GLY A 39 15.72 -29.05 -9.56
CA GLY A 39 15.93 -30.39 -10.12
C GLY A 39 17.12 -30.45 -11.09
N PHE A 40 17.24 -29.47 -11.99
CA PHE A 40 18.39 -29.37 -12.90
C PHE A 40 19.69 -29.11 -12.16
N LEU A 41 19.70 -28.21 -11.17
CA LEU A 41 20.89 -27.95 -10.35
C LEU A 41 21.31 -29.21 -9.58
N GLY A 42 20.35 -29.92 -8.96
CA GLY A 42 20.62 -31.16 -8.25
C GLY A 42 21.09 -32.31 -9.15
N ALA A 43 20.69 -32.34 -10.42
CA ALA A 43 21.05 -33.39 -11.37
C ALA A 43 22.35 -33.10 -12.15
N LEU A 44 22.58 -31.84 -12.53
CA LEU A 44 23.67 -31.45 -13.43
C LEU A 44 24.90 -30.89 -12.71
N VAL A 45 24.74 -30.28 -11.52
CA VAL A 45 25.87 -29.69 -10.79
C VAL A 45 26.53 -30.78 -9.92
N PRO A 46 27.79 -31.13 -10.16
CA PRO A 46 28.48 -32.15 -9.37
C PRO A 46 28.58 -31.75 -7.91
N GLN A 47 28.51 -32.74 -7.01
CA GLN A 47 28.65 -32.51 -5.56
C GLN A 47 29.99 -31.86 -5.19
N THR A 48 31.04 -32.13 -5.97
CA THR A 48 32.36 -31.51 -5.77
C THR A 48 32.32 -30.00 -5.88
N TRP A 49 31.48 -29.46 -6.77
CA TRP A 49 31.33 -28.01 -6.94
C TRP A 49 30.77 -27.35 -5.68
N TRP A 50 29.76 -27.97 -5.06
CA TRP A 50 29.18 -27.50 -3.81
C TRP A 50 30.16 -27.58 -2.64
N THR A 51 30.90 -28.68 -2.52
CA THR A 51 31.92 -28.84 -1.46
C THR A 51 33.14 -27.92 -1.64
N THR A 52 33.39 -27.39 -2.84
CA THR A 52 34.43 -26.38 -3.07
C THR A 52 33.93 -24.96 -2.82
N LEU A 53 32.65 -24.70 -3.10
CA LEU A 53 32.04 -23.39 -2.91
C LEU A 53 31.75 -23.10 -1.43
N PHE A 54 31.35 -24.13 -0.70
CA PHE A 54 31.18 -24.12 0.74
C PHE A 54 32.31 -24.96 1.32
N LEU A 55 33.22 -24.40 2.12
CA LEU A 55 34.34 -25.15 2.72
C LEU A 55 33.81 -26.28 3.61
N ALA A 56 33.49 -27.42 3.02
CA ALA A 56 32.93 -28.55 3.74
C ALA A 56 33.99 -29.11 4.70
N HIS A 57 33.59 -29.40 5.93
CA HIS A 57 34.40 -30.11 6.95
C HIS A 57 35.53 -29.31 7.64
N HIS A 58 35.42 -27.99 7.79
CA HIS A 58 36.41 -27.17 8.52
C HIS A 58 35.94 -26.68 9.90
N GLY A 59 35.01 -27.39 10.55
CA GLY A 59 34.52 -27.06 11.89
C GLY A 59 33.76 -25.73 11.94
N ALA A 60 33.94 -24.94 13.00
CA ALA A 60 33.18 -23.71 13.22
C ALA A 60 33.34 -22.65 12.11
N LEU A 61 34.49 -22.61 11.43
CA LEU A 61 34.74 -21.66 10.33
C LEU A 61 33.84 -21.94 9.13
N SER A 62 33.64 -23.22 8.79
CA SER A 62 32.71 -23.62 7.73
C SER A 62 31.27 -23.22 8.05
N VAL A 63 30.87 -23.28 9.32
CA VAL A 63 29.53 -22.84 9.73
C VAL A 63 29.32 -21.35 9.47
N VAL A 64 30.28 -20.52 9.90
CA VAL A 64 30.19 -19.06 9.74
C VAL A 64 30.15 -18.68 8.26
N GLU A 65 31.04 -19.25 7.46
CA GLU A 65 31.05 -19.04 6.01
C GLU A 65 29.72 -19.45 5.37
N ASN A 66 29.26 -20.66 5.65
CA ASN A 66 28.02 -21.19 5.08
C ASN A 66 26.80 -20.34 5.42
N VAL A 67 26.71 -19.86 6.66
CA VAL A 67 25.62 -18.98 7.11
C VAL A 67 25.68 -17.60 6.42
N LEU A 68 26.88 -17.09 6.14
CA LEU A 68 27.05 -15.82 5.43
C LEU A 68 26.75 -15.96 3.93
N ILE A 69 27.22 -17.04 3.30
CA ILE A 69 27.12 -17.25 1.85
C ILE A 69 25.73 -17.77 1.44
N GLY A 70 25.10 -18.63 2.26
CA GLY A 70 23.81 -19.26 1.97
C GLY A 70 22.74 -18.25 1.51
N PRO A 71 22.46 -17.19 2.29
CA PRO A 71 21.49 -16.19 1.87
C PRO A 71 21.84 -15.46 0.58
N LEU A 72 23.13 -15.18 0.34
CA LEU A 72 23.56 -14.49 -0.87
C LEU A 72 23.30 -15.33 -2.12
N ILE A 73 23.56 -16.63 -2.05
CA ILE A 73 23.27 -17.56 -3.15
C ILE A 73 21.77 -17.63 -3.41
N ALA A 74 20.93 -17.63 -2.37
CA ALA A 74 19.47 -17.62 -2.53
C ALA A 74 18.97 -16.33 -3.22
N VAL A 75 19.57 -15.18 -2.93
CA VAL A 75 19.25 -13.93 -3.64
C VAL A 75 19.61 -14.01 -5.12
N VAL A 76 20.78 -14.58 -5.44
CA VAL A 76 21.27 -14.72 -6.82
C VAL A 76 20.52 -15.79 -7.61
N SER A 77 20.09 -16.87 -6.95
CA SER A 77 19.42 -17.99 -7.60
C SER A 77 18.00 -17.64 -8.07
N TRP A 78 17.44 -16.52 -7.62
CA TRP A 78 16.06 -16.10 -7.91
C TRP A 78 15.05 -17.22 -7.65
N VAL A 79 15.35 -18.06 -6.67
CA VAL A 79 14.46 -19.14 -6.27
C VAL A 79 13.48 -18.55 -5.25
N CYS A 80 12.19 -18.76 -5.51
CA CYS A 80 11.11 -18.31 -4.62
C CYS A 80 11.02 -19.15 -3.35
N SER A 81 10.20 -18.71 -2.38
CA SER A 81 10.18 -19.28 -1.03
C SER A 81 9.94 -20.77 -0.93
N VAL A 82 9.10 -21.30 -1.82
CA VAL A 82 8.80 -22.73 -1.85
C VAL A 82 9.89 -23.51 -2.59
N GLY A 83 10.53 -22.90 -3.60
CA GLY A 83 11.62 -23.51 -4.36
C GLY A 83 12.94 -23.60 -3.58
N ASN A 84 13.12 -22.76 -2.55
CA ASN A 84 14.33 -22.76 -1.74
C ASN A 84 14.48 -24.04 -0.91
N VAL A 85 13.39 -24.71 -0.55
CA VAL A 85 13.44 -25.95 0.24
C VAL A 85 14.09 -27.12 -0.52
N PRO A 86 13.68 -27.47 -1.76
CA PRO A 86 14.39 -28.47 -2.56
C PRO A 86 15.87 -28.15 -2.80
N LEU A 87 16.20 -26.89 -3.10
CA LEU A 87 17.57 -26.48 -3.33
C LEU A 87 18.40 -26.58 -2.03
N ALA A 88 17.83 -26.17 -0.89
CA ALA A 88 18.44 -26.34 0.42
C ALA A 88 18.75 -27.81 0.74
N ALA A 89 17.87 -28.73 0.35
CA ALA A 89 18.13 -30.16 0.48
C ALA A 89 19.32 -30.63 -0.39
N THR A 90 19.45 -30.12 -1.62
CA THR A 90 20.62 -30.43 -2.46
C THR A 90 21.92 -29.86 -1.89
N LEU A 91 21.88 -28.66 -1.30
CA LEU A 91 23.01 -28.03 -0.62
C LEU A 91 23.41 -28.82 0.63
N TRP A 92 22.44 -29.31 1.40
CA TRP A 92 22.65 -30.19 2.55
C TRP A 92 23.37 -31.48 2.17
N ALA A 93 23.00 -32.09 1.04
CA ALA A 93 23.72 -33.23 0.49
C ALA A 93 25.14 -32.88 0.03
N GLY A 94 25.34 -31.65 -0.42
CA GLY A 94 26.65 -31.09 -0.78
C GLY A 94 27.52 -30.71 0.40
N GLY A 95 27.09 -30.95 1.65
CA GLY A 95 27.91 -30.78 2.84
C GLY A 95 27.90 -29.38 3.45
N ILE A 96 26.93 -28.53 3.10
CA ILE A 96 26.70 -27.26 3.82
C ILE A 96 26.30 -27.54 5.28
N SER A 97 26.69 -26.67 6.21
CA SER A 97 26.33 -26.77 7.63
C SER A 97 24.82 -26.61 7.85
N PHE A 98 24.30 -27.09 8.97
CA PHE A 98 22.86 -27.06 9.24
C PHE A 98 22.37 -25.61 9.38
N GLY A 99 23.12 -24.77 10.10
CA GLY A 99 22.94 -23.32 10.11
C GLY A 99 22.96 -22.70 8.72
N GLY A 100 23.85 -23.14 7.81
CA GLY A 100 23.89 -22.67 6.43
C GLY A 100 22.62 -22.98 5.64
N VAL A 101 22.06 -24.19 5.80
CA VAL A 101 20.74 -24.57 5.23
C VAL A 101 19.64 -23.66 5.77
N ILE A 102 19.62 -23.43 7.09
CA ILE A 102 18.60 -22.60 7.73
C ILE A 102 18.70 -21.14 7.24
N ALA A 103 19.91 -20.60 7.14
CA ALA A 103 20.15 -19.26 6.61
C ALA A 103 19.68 -19.14 5.15
N PHE A 104 19.96 -20.17 4.33
CA PHE A 104 19.51 -20.25 2.95
C PHE A 104 17.98 -20.26 2.84
N ILE A 105 17.29 -21.06 3.66
CA ILE A 105 15.82 -21.13 3.66
C ILE A 105 15.20 -19.79 4.05
N PHE A 106 15.76 -19.08 5.05
CA PHE A 106 15.24 -17.78 5.46
C PHE A 106 15.54 -16.63 4.49
N ALA A 107 16.34 -16.87 3.46
CA ALA A 107 16.76 -15.83 2.53
C ALA A 107 15.64 -15.22 1.68
N ASP A 108 14.43 -15.78 1.71
CA ASP A 108 13.25 -15.18 1.10
C ASP A 108 12.94 -13.77 1.61
N LEU A 109 13.32 -13.48 2.85
CA LEU A 109 13.25 -12.16 3.49
C LEU A 109 14.07 -11.09 2.74
N ILE A 110 14.99 -11.50 1.88
CA ILE A 110 15.82 -10.64 1.05
C ILE A 110 15.80 -11.04 -0.43
N SER A 111 14.76 -11.75 -0.88
CA SER A 111 14.63 -12.17 -2.28
C SER A 111 14.69 -10.98 -3.26
N PHE A 112 15.27 -11.18 -4.45
CA PHE A 112 15.44 -10.11 -5.43
C PHE A 112 14.13 -9.37 -5.79
N PRO A 113 12.98 -10.05 -6.01
CA PRO A 113 11.70 -9.36 -6.22
C PRO A 113 11.30 -8.48 -5.04
N LEU A 114 11.51 -8.94 -3.81
CA LEU A 114 11.18 -8.19 -2.60
C LEU A 114 12.06 -6.95 -2.45
N ILE A 115 13.36 -7.06 -2.77
CA ILE A 115 14.27 -5.90 -2.80
C ILE A 115 13.80 -4.86 -3.84
N LEU A 116 13.36 -5.31 -5.03
CA LEU A 116 12.82 -4.41 -6.05
C LEU A 116 11.53 -3.72 -5.59
N VAL A 117 10.68 -4.42 -4.84
CA VAL A 117 9.49 -3.85 -4.21
C VAL A 117 9.90 -2.80 -3.18
N TYR A 118 10.82 -3.11 -2.25
CA TYR A 118 11.31 -2.13 -1.27
C TYR A 118 11.94 -0.91 -1.93
N ARG A 119 12.70 -1.11 -3.02
CA ARG A 119 13.25 -0.02 -3.84
C ARG A 119 12.14 0.84 -4.43
N ARG A 120 11.06 0.23 -4.94
CA ARG A 120 9.93 0.95 -5.54
C ARG A 120 9.16 1.78 -4.53
N PHE A 121 9.01 1.29 -3.30
CA PHE A 121 8.25 1.98 -2.24
C PHE A 121 9.09 3.02 -1.48
N TYR A 122 10.31 2.67 -1.09
CA TYR A 122 11.13 3.46 -0.15
C TYR A 122 12.40 4.05 -0.78
N GLY A 123 12.68 3.77 -2.05
CA GLY A 123 13.92 4.16 -2.71
C GLY A 123 15.11 3.25 -2.36
N TRP A 124 16.23 3.46 -3.06
CA TRP A 124 17.40 2.56 -2.99
C TRP A 124 18.07 2.51 -1.62
N ARG A 125 18.16 3.66 -0.93
CA ARG A 125 18.85 3.75 0.38
C ARG A 125 18.15 2.91 1.44
N ILE A 126 16.84 3.09 1.60
CA ILE A 126 16.06 2.37 2.61
C ILE A 126 15.96 0.89 2.25
N ALA A 127 15.77 0.55 0.97
CA ALA A 127 15.73 -0.84 0.52
C ALA A 127 17.01 -1.61 0.90
N LEU A 128 18.18 -1.05 0.61
CA LEU A 128 19.46 -1.69 0.96
C LEU A 128 19.66 -1.78 2.48
N THR A 129 19.28 -0.74 3.24
CA THR A 129 19.37 -0.78 4.70
C THR A 129 18.49 -1.88 5.28
N MET A 130 17.23 -1.98 4.85
CA MET A 130 16.31 -3.04 5.31
C MET A 130 16.82 -4.43 4.95
N SER A 131 17.26 -4.64 3.71
CA SER A 131 17.84 -5.92 3.29
C SER A 131 19.11 -6.26 4.07
N GLY A 132 19.97 -5.28 4.37
CA GLY A 132 21.14 -5.47 5.20
C GLY A 132 20.80 -5.87 6.64
N VAL A 133 19.79 -5.23 7.25
CA VAL A 133 19.31 -5.59 8.58
C VAL A 133 18.73 -6.99 8.60
N PHE A 134 17.86 -7.35 7.64
CA PHE A 134 17.31 -8.69 7.55
C PHE A 134 18.39 -9.76 7.33
N TYR A 135 19.38 -9.48 6.48
CA TYR A 135 20.52 -10.36 6.28
C TYR A 135 21.28 -10.63 7.60
N VAL A 136 21.60 -9.58 8.37
CA VAL A 136 22.29 -9.73 9.67
C VAL A 136 21.44 -10.55 10.65
N VAL A 137 20.14 -10.25 10.74
CA VAL A 137 19.22 -10.98 11.63
C VAL A 137 19.14 -12.46 11.25
N MET A 138 19.05 -12.77 9.95
CA MET A 138 19.04 -14.14 9.45
C MET A 138 20.33 -14.89 9.78
N VAL A 139 21.49 -14.25 9.57
CA VAL A 139 22.81 -14.82 9.90
C VAL A 139 22.90 -15.14 11.39
N LEU A 140 22.51 -14.19 12.25
CA LEU A 140 22.52 -14.40 13.70
C LEU A 140 21.53 -15.49 14.14
N ALA A 141 20.32 -15.52 13.56
CA ALA A 141 19.32 -16.53 13.87
C ALA A 141 19.77 -17.93 13.43
N ALA A 142 20.41 -18.04 12.27
CA ALA A 142 20.95 -19.31 11.77
C ALA A 142 22.12 -19.81 12.61
N LEU A 143 23.05 -18.94 13.02
CA LEU A 143 24.12 -19.29 13.96
C LEU A 143 23.58 -19.71 15.33
N ALA A 144 22.56 -19.00 15.84
CA ALA A 144 21.91 -19.37 17.09
C ALA A 144 21.22 -20.74 16.96
N THR A 145 20.55 -21.01 15.83
CA THR A 145 19.89 -22.29 15.57
C THR A 145 20.91 -23.43 15.50
N GLU A 146 22.04 -23.24 14.80
CA GLU A 146 23.15 -24.20 14.80
C GLU A 146 23.65 -24.45 16.22
N GLY A 147 23.93 -23.40 16.99
CA GLY A 147 24.44 -23.50 18.34
C GLY A 147 23.51 -24.26 19.28
N VAL A 148 22.21 -23.98 19.21
CA VAL A 148 21.19 -24.70 19.98
C VAL A 148 21.14 -26.17 19.57
N PHE A 149 21.09 -26.48 18.28
CA PHE A 149 21.01 -27.86 17.81
C PHE A 149 22.28 -28.65 18.12
N ALA A 150 23.44 -28.03 18.00
CA ALA A 150 24.72 -28.63 18.37
C ALA A 150 24.78 -28.91 19.87
N LEU A 151 24.27 -28.00 20.72
CA LEU A 151 24.23 -28.17 22.17
C LEU A 151 23.38 -29.36 22.62
N PHE A 152 22.25 -29.59 21.94
CA PHE A 152 21.36 -30.71 22.24
C PHE A 152 21.66 -31.99 21.43
N HIS A 153 22.71 -32.00 20.61
CA HIS A 153 23.03 -33.08 19.68
C HIS A 153 21.85 -33.45 18.75
N LEU A 154 21.04 -32.46 18.40
CA LEU A 154 19.88 -32.60 17.52
C LEU A 154 20.21 -32.32 16.05
N THR A 155 21.48 -31.98 15.74
CA THR A 155 21.93 -31.75 14.36
C THR A 155 21.68 -33.02 13.53
N PRO A 156 20.82 -32.97 12.50
CA PRO A 156 20.57 -34.12 11.65
C PRO A 156 21.88 -34.61 11.03
N ALA A 157 22.02 -35.93 10.85
CA ALA A 157 23.16 -36.45 10.09
C ALA A 157 23.05 -35.99 8.63
N HIS A 158 24.20 -35.77 7.98
CA HIS A 158 24.27 -35.56 6.53
C HIS A 158 23.87 -36.84 5.80
N THR A 159 22.57 -37.11 5.73
CA THR A 159 22.01 -38.09 4.82
C THR A 159 22.11 -37.49 3.42
N GLY A 160 23.04 -38.03 2.62
CA GLY A 160 23.14 -37.67 1.22
C GLY A 160 21.76 -37.78 0.56
N VAL A 161 21.40 -36.78 -0.25
CA VAL A 161 20.20 -36.83 -1.08
C VAL A 161 20.42 -37.94 -2.11
N LEU A 162 20.09 -39.16 -1.71
CA LEU A 162 19.46 -40.09 -2.62
C LEU A 162 18.16 -39.40 -3.02
N VAL A 163 18.17 -38.74 -4.19
CA VAL A 163 16.97 -38.60 -5.00
C VAL A 163 16.34 -39.98 -4.98
N THR A 164 15.28 -40.12 -4.19
CA THR A 164 14.78 -41.41 -3.74
C THR A 164 14.33 -42.20 -4.96
N ARG A 165 15.19 -43.12 -5.43
CA ARG A 165 14.80 -44.23 -6.31
C ARG A 165 13.89 -45.24 -5.57
N SER A 166 13.64 -45.03 -4.27
CA SER A 166 12.76 -45.85 -3.44
C SER A 166 11.51 -45.07 -3.02
N VAL A 167 10.36 -45.72 -3.10
CA VAL A 167 9.12 -45.28 -2.43
C VAL A 167 9.46 -45.04 -0.95
N GLY A 168 9.06 -43.90 -0.40
CA GLY A 168 9.46 -43.47 0.95
C GLY A 168 9.12 -44.49 2.04
N GLY A 169 9.67 -44.30 3.25
CA GLY A 169 9.30 -45.14 4.41
C GLY A 169 7.81 -45.02 4.76
N VAL A 170 7.33 -45.89 5.67
CA VAL A 170 5.91 -45.93 6.09
C VAL A 170 5.39 -44.55 6.47
N LEU A 171 6.14 -43.79 7.29
CA LEU A 171 5.77 -42.44 7.69
C LEU A 171 5.65 -41.48 6.50
N THR A 172 6.64 -41.46 5.60
CA THR A 172 6.63 -40.59 4.41
C THR A 172 5.45 -40.92 3.51
N ASN A 173 5.15 -42.21 3.30
CA ASN A 173 3.99 -42.63 2.50
C ASN A 173 2.66 -42.28 3.17
N SER A 174 2.57 -42.43 4.50
CA SER A 174 1.37 -42.02 5.26
C SER A 174 1.14 -40.50 5.18
N LEU A 175 2.21 -39.70 5.30
CA LEU A 175 2.13 -38.24 5.14
C LEU A 175 1.75 -37.84 3.71
N ASN A 176 2.33 -38.51 2.70
CA ASN A 176 1.99 -38.29 1.30
C ASN A 176 0.52 -38.65 1.02
N LEU A 177 0.04 -39.78 1.54
CA LEU A 177 -1.36 -40.19 1.39
C LEU A 177 -2.29 -39.20 2.09
N PHE A 178 -1.97 -38.79 3.31
CA PHE A 178 -2.74 -37.78 4.04
C PHE A 178 -2.82 -36.46 3.25
N ALA A 179 -1.68 -35.95 2.77
CA ALA A 179 -1.62 -34.73 1.96
C ALA A 179 -2.43 -34.87 0.65
N LEU A 180 -2.37 -36.04 0.00
CA LEU A 180 -3.14 -36.34 -1.20
C LEU A 180 -4.65 -36.38 -0.92
N VAL A 181 -5.08 -37.02 0.18
CA VAL A 181 -6.49 -37.05 0.60
C VAL A 181 -6.99 -35.64 0.94
N VAL A 182 -6.20 -34.85 1.67
CA VAL A 182 -6.55 -33.45 1.99
C VAL A 182 -6.62 -32.60 0.72
N GLY A 183 -5.66 -32.73 -0.19
CA GLY A 183 -5.63 -32.00 -1.45
C GLY A 183 -6.81 -32.36 -2.36
N LEU A 184 -7.10 -33.64 -2.54
CA LEU A 184 -8.28 -34.11 -3.29
C LEU A 184 -9.58 -33.71 -2.62
N GLY A 185 -9.65 -33.77 -1.30
CA GLY A 185 -10.79 -33.29 -0.51
C GLY A 185 -11.03 -31.80 -0.73
N GLY A 186 -10.01 -30.96 -0.60
CA GLY A 186 -10.08 -29.53 -0.88
C GLY A 186 -10.50 -29.24 -2.32
N TRP A 187 -9.91 -29.93 -3.30
CA TRP A 187 -10.31 -29.82 -4.71
C TRP A 187 -11.78 -30.18 -4.93
N TRP A 188 -12.24 -31.28 -4.36
CA TRP A 188 -13.63 -31.72 -4.44
C TRP A 188 -14.59 -30.72 -3.77
N PHE A 189 -14.24 -30.23 -2.59
CA PHE A 189 -14.99 -29.21 -1.86
C PHE A 189 -15.10 -27.90 -2.65
N SER A 190 -14.01 -27.46 -3.27
CA SER A 190 -14.01 -26.25 -4.10
C SER A 190 -14.92 -26.38 -5.33
N ARG A 191 -14.96 -27.57 -5.96
CA ARG A 191 -15.86 -27.82 -7.09
C ARG A 191 -17.32 -27.91 -6.70
N GLN A 192 -17.60 -28.28 -5.46
CA GLN A 192 -18.95 -28.41 -4.93
C GLN A 192 -19.42 -27.19 -4.15
N ARG A 193 -18.69 -26.08 -4.25
CA ARG A 193 -19.00 -24.82 -3.62
C ARG A 193 -20.47 -24.40 -3.77
N ALA A 194 -20.99 -24.44 -4.99
CA ALA A 194 -22.39 -24.10 -5.28
C ALA A 194 -23.39 -25.04 -4.57
N ARG A 195 -23.07 -26.33 -4.44
CA ARG A 195 -23.90 -27.33 -3.76
C ARG A 195 -23.99 -27.09 -2.25
N PHE A 196 -22.91 -26.59 -1.65
CA PHE A 196 -22.85 -26.33 -0.20
C PHE A 196 -23.32 -24.92 0.18
N GLY A 197 -23.79 -24.11 -0.78
CA GLY A 197 -24.16 -22.71 -0.55
C GLY A 197 -22.96 -21.80 -0.29
N GLY A 198 -21.75 -22.23 -0.65
CA GLY A 198 -20.57 -21.37 -0.69
C GLY A 198 -20.57 -20.50 -1.95
N GLY A 199 -19.81 -19.41 -1.95
CA GLY A 199 -19.77 -18.47 -3.09
C GLY A 199 -20.72 -17.31 -3.04
N VAL A 200 -21.67 -17.31 -2.10
CA VAL A 200 -22.52 -16.16 -1.86
C VAL A 200 -21.68 -15.02 -1.28
N GLY A 201 -21.65 -13.88 -1.97
CA GLY A 201 -20.84 -12.72 -1.58
C GLY A 201 -19.36 -12.78 -2.03
N TYR A 202 -19.00 -13.70 -2.91
CA TYR A 202 -17.67 -13.79 -3.50
C TYR A 202 -17.71 -13.94 -5.02
N ALA A 203 -16.77 -13.30 -5.71
CA ALA A 203 -16.57 -13.40 -7.15
C ALA A 203 -15.11 -13.75 -7.44
N ILE A 204 -14.84 -14.26 -8.65
CA ILE A 204 -13.49 -14.54 -9.13
C ILE A 204 -13.07 -13.40 -10.05
N ASP A 205 -11.93 -12.78 -9.78
CA ASP A 205 -11.31 -11.79 -10.66
C ASP A 205 -10.92 -12.48 -11.98
N PRO A 206 -11.49 -12.06 -13.13
CA PRO A 206 -11.30 -12.76 -14.40
C PRO A 206 -9.88 -12.58 -14.98
N VAL A 207 -9.10 -11.62 -14.48
CA VAL A 207 -7.77 -11.30 -14.99
C VAL A 207 -6.69 -12.10 -14.27
N CYS A 208 -6.79 -12.21 -12.94
CA CYS A 208 -5.77 -12.91 -12.15
C CYS A 208 -6.24 -14.23 -11.51
N GLY A 209 -7.55 -14.50 -11.49
CA GLY A 209 -8.14 -15.67 -10.86
C GLY A 209 -8.28 -15.57 -9.33
N MET A 210 -7.99 -14.40 -8.75
CA MET A 210 -8.10 -14.18 -7.30
C MET A 210 -9.57 -14.12 -6.88
N GLN A 211 -9.91 -14.79 -5.79
CA GLN A 211 -11.24 -14.68 -5.20
C GLN A 211 -11.37 -13.36 -4.42
N VAL A 212 -12.44 -12.62 -4.68
CA VAL A 212 -12.72 -11.30 -4.11
C VAL A 212 -14.08 -11.34 -3.43
N ARG A 213 -14.20 -10.74 -2.25
CA ARG A 213 -15.50 -10.54 -1.61
C ARG A 213 -16.25 -9.43 -2.34
N THR A 214 -17.48 -9.67 -2.78
CA THR A 214 -18.24 -8.70 -3.59
C THR A 214 -18.62 -7.44 -2.80
N SER A 215 -18.80 -7.53 -1.48
CA SER A 215 -19.10 -6.39 -0.62
C SER A 215 -17.94 -5.38 -0.59
N ASP A 216 -16.70 -5.89 -0.51
CA ASP A 216 -15.50 -5.10 -0.19
C ASP A 216 -14.53 -5.07 -1.38
N ALA A 217 -14.99 -5.44 -2.58
CA ALA A 217 -14.16 -5.53 -3.77
C ALA A 217 -13.56 -4.15 -4.12
N PRO A 218 -12.22 -4.02 -4.21
CA PRO A 218 -11.56 -2.75 -4.50
C PRO A 218 -11.97 -2.11 -5.83
N ALA A 219 -12.28 -2.93 -6.84
CA ALA A 219 -12.67 -2.44 -8.17
C ALA A 219 -13.73 -3.37 -8.81
N ARG A 220 -14.58 -2.83 -9.69
CA ARG A 220 -15.67 -3.56 -10.36
C ARG A 220 -15.89 -3.05 -11.79
N ALA A 221 -16.33 -3.90 -12.71
CA ALA A 221 -16.69 -3.46 -14.05
C ALA A 221 -17.98 -4.14 -14.48
N THR A 222 -18.83 -3.43 -15.19
CA THR A 222 -20.06 -3.94 -15.77
C THR A 222 -19.89 -4.11 -17.27
N ARG A 223 -20.28 -5.28 -17.79
CA ARG A 223 -20.31 -5.56 -19.23
C ARG A 223 -21.68 -6.14 -19.55
N GLY A 224 -22.53 -5.35 -20.18
CA GLY A 224 -23.97 -5.67 -20.30
C GLY A 224 -24.61 -5.72 -18.90
N ASP A 225 -25.30 -6.83 -18.61
CA ASP A 225 -25.97 -7.06 -17.31
C ASP A 225 -25.08 -7.76 -16.28
N GLU A 226 -23.85 -8.16 -16.65
CA GLU A 226 -22.93 -8.85 -15.75
C GLU A 226 -21.99 -7.87 -15.03
N THR A 227 -21.87 -8.03 -13.71
CA THR A 227 -20.91 -7.29 -12.88
C THR A 227 -19.72 -8.17 -12.52
N TYR A 228 -18.54 -7.73 -12.91
CA TYR A 228 -17.24 -8.32 -12.60
C TYR A 228 -16.60 -7.59 -11.43
N TYR A 229 -15.90 -8.33 -10.56
CA TYR A 229 -15.23 -7.81 -9.37
C TYR A 229 -13.74 -8.12 -9.44
N PHE A 230 -12.89 -7.19 -9.05
CA PHE A 230 -11.44 -7.27 -9.21
C PHE A 230 -10.72 -7.12 -7.87
N CYS A 231 -9.60 -7.82 -7.72
CA CYS A 231 -8.79 -7.79 -6.51
C CYS A 231 -8.02 -6.47 -6.35
N ALA A 232 -7.83 -5.75 -7.46
CA ALA A 232 -7.16 -4.46 -7.51
C ALA A 232 -7.55 -3.72 -8.79
N GLU A 233 -7.43 -2.40 -8.78
CA GLU A 233 -7.68 -1.52 -9.94
C GLU A 233 -6.83 -1.89 -11.16
N ARG A 234 -5.62 -2.43 -10.96
CA ARG A 234 -4.77 -2.91 -12.05
C ARG A 234 -5.41 -4.05 -12.86
N CYS A 235 -6.15 -4.94 -12.18
CA CYS A 235 -6.84 -6.04 -12.83
C CYS A 235 -8.04 -5.53 -13.60
N GLN A 236 -8.82 -4.62 -12.99
CA GLN A 236 -9.91 -3.93 -13.67
C GLN A 236 -9.43 -3.20 -14.94
N ARG A 237 -8.31 -2.45 -14.86
CA ARG A 237 -7.76 -1.74 -16.01
C ARG A 237 -7.42 -2.68 -17.16
N ARG A 238 -6.71 -3.77 -16.87
CA ARG A 238 -6.38 -4.77 -17.88
C ARG A 238 -7.63 -5.42 -18.48
N PHE A 239 -8.66 -5.65 -17.68
CA PHE A 239 -9.95 -6.15 -18.17
C PHE A 239 -10.63 -5.15 -19.11
N LEU A 240 -10.64 -3.86 -18.78
CA LEU A 240 -11.20 -2.80 -19.62
C LEU A 240 -10.41 -2.61 -20.92
N ASP A 241 -9.09 -2.79 -20.89
CA ASP A 241 -8.24 -2.76 -22.09
C ASP A 241 -8.57 -3.92 -23.05
N GLU A 242 -8.89 -5.11 -22.51
CA GLU A 242 -9.29 -6.30 -23.29
C GLU A 242 -10.79 -6.27 -23.68
N HIS A 243 -11.62 -5.53 -22.93
CA HIS A 243 -13.08 -5.41 -23.11
C HIS A 243 -13.51 -3.93 -23.10
N PRO A 244 -13.29 -3.18 -24.20
CA PRO A 244 -13.58 -1.75 -24.26
C PRO A 244 -15.08 -1.41 -24.12
N GLU A 245 -15.96 -2.37 -24.32
CA GLU A 245 -17.41 -2.26 -24.09
C GLU A 245 -17.79 -2.28 -22.60
N ALA A 246 -16.89 -2.72 -21.72
CA ALA A 246 -17.14 -2.78 -20.28
C ALA A 246 -16.94 -1.40 -19.63
N ARG A 247 -17.71 -1.09 -18.59
CA ARG A 247 -17.62 0.14 -17.82
C ARG A 247 -17.15 -0.15 -16.40
N GLY A 248 -16.04 0.42 -15.99
CA GLY A 248 -15.58 0.37 -14.60
C GLY A 248 -16.48 1.21 -13.69
N ASN A 249 -16.62 0.82 -12.43
CA ASN A 249 -17.00 1.78 -11.40
C ASN A 249 -15.87 2.82 -11.30
N GLY A 250 -16.19 4.10 -11.46
CA GLY A 250 -15.24 5.19 -11.69
C GLY A 250 -14.31 5.51 -10.53
N ALA A 251 -13.42 4.60 -10.14
CA ALA A 251 -12.10 4.97 -9.68
C ALA A 251 -11.24 5.24 -10.92
N LEU A 252 -11.50 6.36 -11.60
CA LEU A 252 -10.58 6.91 -12.58
C LEU A 252 -9.32 7.36 -11.84
N LEU A 253 -8.40 6.43 -11.59
CA LEU A 253 -6.98 6.78 -11.57
C LEU A 253 -6.63 7.19 -13.00
N THR A 254 -6.86 8.46 -13.32
CA THR A 254 -6.01 9.11 -14.30
C THR A 254 -4.56 8.93 -13.83
N PRO A 255 -3.62 8.56 -14.71
CA PRO A 255 -2.22 8.80 -14.39
C PRO A 255 -2.09 10.29 -14.14
N ARG A 256 -1.36 10.71 -13.08
CA ARG A 256 -0.98 12.11 -12.83
C ARG A 256 -0.71 12.83 -14.17
N ARG A 257 -1.72 13.51 -14.70
CA ARG A 257 -1.56 14.54 -15.72
C ARG A 257 -1.56 15.84 -14.94
N ASN A 258 -0.55 16.65 -15.21
CA ASN A 258 -0.45 18.01 -14.70
C ASN A 258 -1.83 18.70 -14.75
N PRO A 259 -2.30 19.30 -13.65
CA PRO A 259 -3.56 20.01 -13.65
C PRO A 259 -3.39 21.30 -14.46
N THR A 260 -3.97 21.33 -15.66
CA THR A 260 -4.20 22.59 -16.40
C THR A 260 -5.68 22.74 -16.75
N ARG A 261 -6.56 22.39 -15.82
CA ARG A 261 -7.96 22.85 -15.83
C ARG A 261 -8.44 22.92 -14.40
N GLU A 262 -8.91 24.09 -13.98
CA GLU A 262 -9.59 24.32 -12.71
C GLU A 262 -10.82 23.41 -12.65
N GLU A 263 -10.70 22.29 -11.95
CA GLU A 263 -11.81 21.38 -11.68
C GLU A 263 -12.51 21.87 -10.40
N ASN A 264 -13.83 22.04 -10.45
CA ASN A 264 -14.59 22.51 -9.30
C ASN A 264 -14.63 21.42 -8.24
N ILE A 265 -13.77 21.54 -7.22
CA ILE A 265 -13.69 20.59 -6.10
C ILE A 265 -14.82 20.90 -5.11
N VAL A 266 -15.66 19.90 -4.87
CA VAL A 266 -16.80 19.92 -3.96
C VAL A 266 -16.60 18.89 -2.85
N ARG A 267 -17.24 19.09 -1.70
CA ARG A 267 -17.06 18.26 -0.52
C ARG A 267 -18.31 17.42 -0.27
N ASP A 268 -18.13 16.11 -0.13
CA ASP A 268 -19.22 15.19 0.25
C ASP A 268 -19.73 15.55 1.65
N PRO A 269 -21.04 15.83 1.84
CA PRO A 269 -21.58 16.32 3.11
C PRO A 269 -21.69 15.23 4.20
N VAL A 270 -21.63 13.95 3.84
CA VAL A 270 -21.75 12.83 4.80
C VAL A 270 -20.40 12.42 5.35
N CYS A 271 -19.38 12.32 4.50
CA CYS A 271 -18.05 11.83 4.89
C CYS A 271 -16.94 12.89 4.82
N HIS A 272 -17.26 14.08 4.31
CA HIS A 272 -16.35 15.23 4.21
C HIS A 272 -15.16 15.05 3.25
N MET A 273 -15.22 14.05 2.37
CA MET A 273 -14.21 13.81 1.34
C MET A 273 -14.36 14.79 0.17
N GLU A 274 -13.26 15.34 -0.32
CA GLU A 274 -13.23 16.22 -1.49
C GLU A 274 -13.27 15.40 -2.78
N CYS A 275 -14.13 15.79 -3.73
CA CYS A 275 -14.24 15.20 -5.05
C CYS A 275 -14.54 16.30 -6.10
N GLY A 276 -14.15 16.11 -7.35
CA GLY A 276 -14.55 17.06 -8.41
C GLY A 276 -16.05 16.90 -8.70
N ALA A 277 -16.79 17.99 -8.90
CA ALA A 277 -18.23 17.95 -9.16
C ALA A 277 -18.59 17.09 -10.40
N GLU A 278 -17.75 17.13 -11.44
CA GLU A 278 -17.92 16.30 -12.65
C GLU A 278 -17.48 14.83 -12.44
N SER A 279 -16.67 14.58 -11.42
CA SER A 279 -16.09 13.26 -11.09
C SER A 279 -16.80 12.56 -9.93
N ALA A 280 -17.80 13.19 -9.31
CA ALA A 280 -18.53 12.66 -8.17
C ALA A 280 -19.22 11.33 -8.53
N ALA A 281 -19.29 10.40 -7.57
CA ALA A 281 -19.91 9.10 -7.80
C ALA A 281 -21.42 9.22 -8.07
N THR A 282 -22.08 10.21 -7.47
CA THR A 282 -23.49 10.58 -7.71
C THR A 282 -23.77 11.99 -7.13
N SER A 283 -24.95 12.55 -7.42
CA SER A 283 -25.43 13.81 -6.85
C SER A 283 -26.91 13.74 -6.41
N ARG A 284 -27.34 14.67 -5.57
CA ARG A 284 -28.74 14.85 -5.12
C ARG A 284 -29.11 16.32 -5.13
N GLU A 285 -30.34 16.62 -5.48
CA GLU A 285 -30.90 17.96 -5.37
C GLU A 285 -31.76 18.02 -4.09
N TYR A 286 -31.45 18.96 -3.20
CA TYR A 286 -32.18 19.17 -1.95
C TYR A 286 -32.26 20.66 -1.61
N GLU A 287 -33.45 21.16 -1.33
CA GLU A 287 -33.76 22.59 -1.12
C GLU A 287 -33.25 23.54 -2.24
N GLY A 288 -33.17 23.05 -3.48
CA GLY A 288 -32.72 23.83 -4.64
C GLY A 288 -31.19 23.87 -4.83
N GLU A 289 -30.44 23.16 -4.00
CA GLU A 289 -28.98 23.02 -4.09
C GLU A 289 -28.59 21.61 -4.53
N THR A 290 -27.50 21.49 -5.31
CA THR A 290 -26.97 20.20 -5.77
C THR A 290 -25.82 19.74 -4.88
N TYR A 291 -26.01 18.62 -4.18
CA TYR A 291 -25.02 17.95 -3.35
C TYR A 291 -24.33 16.83 -4.14
N TYR A 292 -23.01 16.73 -4.01
CA TYR A 292 -22.18 15.75 -4.72
C TYR A 292 -21.56 14.78 -3.72
N PHE A 293 -21.54 13.48 -4.05
CA PHE A 293 -21.10 12.42 -3.14
C PHE A 293 -19.94 11.64 -3.72
N CYS A 294 -18.92 11.39 -2.89
CA CYS A 294 -17.75 10.61 -3.28
C CYS A 294 -18.05 9.10 -3.37
N ALA A 295 -19.15 8.65 -2.74
CA ALA A 295 -19.60 7.26 -2.78
C ALA A 295 -21.13 7.15 -2.77
N LEU A 296 -21.65 6.07 -3.36
CA LEU A 296 -23.09 5.73 -3.33
C LEU A 296 -23.61 5.58 -1.90
N SER A 297 -22.80 5.02 -1.00
CA SER A 297 -23.16 4.88 0.42
C SER A 297 -23.36 6.22 1.14
N CYS A 298 -22.63 7.27 0.73
CA CYS A 298 -22.83 8.61 1.27
C CYS A 298 -24.15 9.20 0.77
N ALA A 299 -24.48 9.02 -0.52
CA ALA A 299 -25.77 9.45 -1.05
C ALA A 299 -26.95 8.71 -0.40
N GLU A 300 -26.82 7.39 -0.17
CA GLU A 300 -27.84 6.60 0.53
C GLU A 300 -28.00 7.01 2.01
N ALA A 301 -26.94 7.49 2.66
CA ALA A 301 -27.01 8.04 4.00
C ALA A 301 -27.68 9.41 4.01
N PHE A 302 -27.35 10.27 3.04
CA PHE A 302 -28.00 11.56 2.83
C PHE A 302 -29.50 11.41 2.54
N ASP A 303 -29.90 10.45 1.70
CA ASP A 303 -31.30 10.18 1.37
C ASP A 303 -32.15 9.77 2.60
N LYS A 304 -31.54 9.31 3.70
CA LYS A 304 -32.24 8.90 4.93
C LYS A 304 -32.52 10.04 5.89
N ASP A 305 -31.63 11.04 5.94
CA ASP A 305 -31.74 12.20 6.83
C ASP A 305 -31.04 13.43 6.21
N PRO A 306 -31.61 14.04 5.17
CA PRO A 306 -30.96 15.14 4.45
C PRO A 306 -30.72 16.37 5.34
N GLU A 307 -31.64 16.69 6.26
CA GLU A 307 -31.55 17.84 7.15
C GLU A 307 -30.30 17.78 8.04
N ALA A 308 -29.88 16.58 8.46
CA ALA A 308 -28.68 16.39 9.27
C ALA A 308 -27.38 16.70 8.52
N TYR A 309 -27.40 16.70 7.19
CA TYR A 309 -26.21 16.87 6.33
C TYR A 309 -26.24 18.10 5.43
N ALA A 310 -27.43 18.66 5.16
CA ALA A 310 -27.65 19.79 4.27
C ALA A 310 -27.31 21.16 4.89
N SER A 311 -26.78 21.21 6.12
CA SER A 311 -26.34 22.47 6.72
C SER A 311 -25.05 22.97 6.05
N PRO A 312 -25.00 24.20 5.52
CA PRO A 312 -23.77 24.77 4.99
C PRO A 312 -22.77 24.94 6.14
N GLU A 313 -21.72 24.12 6.17
CA GLU A 313 -20.61 24.21 7.11
C GLU A 313 -19.88 25.56 6.92
N MET A 314 -20.36 26.62 7.56
CA MET A 314 -19.59 27.86 7.66
C MET A 314 -18.40 27.59 8.58
N THR A 315 -17.25 27.30 7.98
CA THR A 315 -15.97 27.23 8.68
C THR A 315 -15.26 28.56 8.55
N VAL A 316 -14.80 29.08 9.67
CA VAL A 316 -14.04 30.34 9.75
C VAL A 316 -12.67 30.05 10.34
N LEU A 317 -11.70 30.92 10.11
CA LEU A 317 -10.36 30.79 10.68
C LEU A 317 -10.32 31.45 12.05
N ASP A 318 -9.79 30.72 13.05
CA ASP A 318 -9.39 31.31 14.32
C ASP A 318 -8.27 32.35 14.05
N PRO A 319 -8.45 33.63 14.43
CA PRO A 319 -7.50 34.69 14.10
C PRO A 319 -6.16 34.57 14.87
N VAL A 320 -6.09 33.81 15.95
CA VAL A 320 -4.88 33.62 16.77
C VAL A 320 -4.00 32.50 16.22
N CYS A 321 -4.59 31.35 15.90
CA CYS A 321 -3.84 30.15 15.51
C CYS A 321 -4.04 29.71 14.06
N ARG A 322 -4.98 30.33 13.33
CA ARG A 322 -5.41 29.96 11.96
C ARG A 322 -5.96 28.54 11.82
N MET A 323 -6.39 27.93 12.92
CA MET A 323 -7.15 26.68 12.85
C MET A 323 -8.53 26.95 12.28
N ARG A 324 -8.98 26.16 11.28
CA ARG A 324 -10.36 26.22 10.79
C ARG A 324 -11.29 25.68 11.88
N VAL A 325 -12.32 26.45 12.22
CA VAL A 325 -13.33 26.09 13.21
C VAL A 325 -14.70 26.18 12.59
N ARG A 326 -15.57 25.22 12.91
CA ARG A 326 -16.98 25.29 12.56
C ARG A 326 -17.65 26.32 13.45
N VAL A 327 -18.41 27.25 12.86
CA VAL A 327 -19.11 28.29 13.63
C VAL A 327 -20.04 27.69 14.70
N SER A 328 -20.62 26.50 14.47
CA SER A 328 -21.46 25.78 15.44
C SER A 328 -20.70 25.30 16.70
N ASP A 329 -19.41 25.00 16.55
CA ASP A 329 -18.59 24.35 17.57
C ASP A 329 -17.53 25.29 18.16
N ALA A 330 -17.39 26.49 17.59
CA ALA A 330 -16.38 27.46 17.96
C ALA A 330 -16.77 28.22 19.23
N LEU A 331 -15.76 28.64 19.99
CA LEU A 331 -15.95 29.58 21.09
C LEU A 331 -16.10 30.98 20.50
N GLY A 332 -17.17 31.70 20.86
CA GLY A 332 -17.48 33.02 20.28
C GLY A 332 -18.99 33.22 20.08
N PRO A 333 -19.41 34.25 19.31
CA PRO A 333 -18.56 35.25 18.67
C PRO A 333 -18.04 36.32 19.65
N VAL A 334 -16.83 36.83 19.41
CA VAL A 334 -16.36 38.11 19.97
C VAL A 334 -16.44 39.15 18.88
N ASN A 335 -17.19 40.24 19.11
CA ASN A 335 -17.37 41.30 18.12
C ASN A 335 -16.32 42.40 18.31
N VAL A 336 -15.54 42.70 17.27
CA VAL A 336 -14.62 43.85 17.24
C VAL A 336 -14.88 44.63 15.95
N SER A 337 -15.21 45.92 16.08
CA SER A 337 -15.48 46.82 14.95
C SER A 337 -16.56 46.29 13.98
N GLY A 338 -17.57 45.58 14.49
CA GLY A 338 -18.66 45.03 13.69
C GLY A 338 -18.38 43.66 13.08
N VAL A 339 -17.17 43.09 13.27
CA VAL A 339 -16.80 41.76 12.77
C VAL A 339 -16.83 40.74 13.91
N ASN A 340 -17.47 39.59 13.67
CA ASN A 340 -17.56 38.48 14.63
C ASN A 340 -16.38 37.50 14.44
N TYR A 341 -15.62 37.29 15.50
CA TYR A 341 -14.48 36.36 15.55
C TYR A 341 -14.82 35.12 16.37
N TYR A 342 -14.31 33.96 15.93
CA TYR A 342 -14.60 32.64 16.47
C TYR A 342 -13.29 31.88 16.75
N PHE A 343 -13.24 31.06 17.81
CA PHE A 343 -12.00 30.50 18.35
C PHE A 343 -12.05 28.98 18.56
N CYS A 344 -10.91 28.31 18.39
CA CYS A 344 -10.82 26.84 18.48
C CYS A 344 -10.76 26.31 19.92
N ASN A 345 -10.31 27.13 20.87
CA ASN A 345 -10.20 26.77 22.28
C ASN A 345 -10.18 28.02 23.20
N PRO A 346 -10.37 27.85 24.52
CA PRO A 346 -10.41 28.97 25.46
C PRO A 346 -9.11 29.77 25.52
N GLY A 347 -7.96 29.14 25.23
CA GLY A 347 -6.66 29.80 25.18
C GLY A 347 -6.55 30.79 24.02
N CYS A 348 -7.02 30.43 22.82
CA CYS A 348 -7.03 31.32 21.65
C CYS A 348 -8.01 32.47 21.87
N ARG A 349 -9.20 32.20 22.43
CA ARG A 349 -10.14 33.25 22.81
C ARG A 349 -9.53 34.22 23.83
N GLY A 350 -8.92 33.71 24.89
CA GLY A 350 -8.30 34.54 25.93
C GLY A 350 -7.13 35.36 25.40
N ALA A 351 -6.32 34.80 24.49
CA ALA A 351 -5.24 35.52 23.83
C ALA A 351 -5.77 36.65 22.93
N PHE A 352 -6.88 36.43 22.21
CA PHE A 352 -7.52 37.45 21.40
C PHE A 352 -8.15 38.56 22.25
N GLU A 353 -8.89 38.21 23.31
CA GLU A 353 -9.51 39.19 24.21
C GLU A 353 -8.47 40.05 24.96
N ALA A 354 -7.28 39.51 25.23
CA ALA A 354 -6.19 40.25 25.87
C ALA A 354 -5.51 41.28 24.96
N ALA A 355 -5.49 41.07 23.64
CA ALA A 355 -4.84 41.97 22.67
C ALA A 355 -5.47 41.86 21.26
N PRO A 356 -6.73 42.31 21.07
CA PRO A 356 -7.45 42.12 19.82
C PRO A 356 -6.80 42.83 18.64
N GLU A 357 -6.21 44.01 18.87
CA GLU A 357 -5.51 44.82 17.85
C GLU A 357 -4.35 44.06 17.18
N ARG A 358 -3.78 43.05 17.84
CA ARG A 358 -2.71 42.21 17.27
C ARG A 358 -3.22 41.23 16.21
N PHE A 359 -4.50 40.88 16.26
CA PHE A 359 -5.12 39.81 15.47
C PHE A 359 -6.20 40.32 14.52
N THR A 360 -6.64 41.58 14.67
CA THR A 360 -7.54 42.24 13.73
C THR A 360 -6.73 43.10 12.75
N PRO A 361 -6.85 42.89 11.43
CA PRO A 361 -6.11 43.71 10.47
C PRO A 361 -6.57 45.17 10.53
N SER A 362 -5.64 46.06 10.87
CA SER A 362 -5.71 47.49 10.59
C SER A 362 -5.81 47.66 9.07
N GLY A 363 -6.75 48.45 8.57
CA GLY A 363 -7.02 48.57 7.13
C GLY A 363 -5.93 49.24 6.28
N GLU A 364 -4.71 48.72 6.25
CA GLU A 364 -3.71 49.00 5.22
C GLU A 364 -3.60 47.83 4.24
N LEU A 365 -3.66 48.14 2.94
CA LEU A 365 -3.71 47.18 1.85
C LEU A 365 -2.52 46.21 1.91
N SER A 366 -2.81 44.93 2.14
CA SER A 366 -1.80 43.88 2.05
C SER A 366 -1.28 43.76 0.61
N ALA A 367 0.04 43.77 0.43
CA ALA A 367 0.67 43.39 -0.82
C ALA A 367 0.45 41.89 -1.07
N ILE A 368 0.46 41.45 -2.33
CA ILE A 368 0.34 40.03 -2.68
C ILE A 368 1.72 39.55 -3.15
N ASP A 369 2.23 38.49 -2.53
CA ASP A 369 3.47 37.81 -2.95
C ASP A 369 3.27 37.24 -4.38
N PRO A 370 4.01 37.70 -5.41
CA PRO A 370 3.79 37.27 -6.79
C PRO A 370 4.05 35.79 -7.07
N VAL A 371 4.81 35.10 -6.20
CA VAL A 371 5.21 33.70 -6.42
C VAL A 371 4.17 32.74 -5.87
N CYS A 372 3.61 33.05 -4.71
CA CYS A 372 2.69 32.15 -3.99
C CYS A 372 1.29 32.73 -3.77
N HIS A 373 1.05 33.97 -4.18
CA HIS A 373 -0.20 34.71 -4.02
C HIS A 373 -0.67 34.89 -2.57
N MET A 374 0.25 34.72 -1.61
CA MET A 374 -0.06 34.96 -0.21
C MET A 374 -0.14 36.47 0.05
N SER A 375 -1.13 36.90 0.82
CA SER A 375 -1.22 38.27 1.32
C SER A 375 -0.08 38.52 2.33
N VAL A 376 0.70 39.58 2.09
CA VAL A 376 1.87 40.00 2.85
C VAL A 376 1.68 41.45 3.26
N GLU A 377 1.84 41.72 4.54
CA GLU A 377 1.90 43.10 5.02
C GLU A 377 3.31 43.66 4.78
N PRO A 378 3.46 44.79 4.06
CA PRO A 378 4.77 45.33 3.68
C PRO A 378 5.74 45.54 4.85
N SER A 379 5.23 45.94 6.03
CA SER A 379 6.00 46.17 7.25
C SER A 379 6.54 44.89 7.90
N HIS A 380 5.96 43.73 7.58
CA HIS A 380 6.30 42.42 8.13
C HIS A 380 6.77 41.41 7.07
N ALA A 381 7.06 41.88 5.85
CA ALA A 381 7.52 41.01 4.77
C ALA A 381 8.84 40.33 5.16
N ALA A 382 8.91 39.01 4.92
CA ALA A 382 10.14 38.26 5.19
C ALA A 382 11.30 38.70 4.27
N ALA A 383 10.97 39.22 3.09
CA ALA A 383 11.90 39.87 2.17
C ALA A 383 11.15 40.81 1.22
N SER A 384 11.85 41.77 0.63
CA SER A 384 11.37 42.60 -0.48
C SER A 384 12.39 42.66 -1.62
N ARG A 385 11.93 42.91 -2.85
CA ARG A 385 12.76 43.11 -4.05
C ARG A 385 12.18 44.19 -4.95
N GLU A 386 13.06 44.96 -5.55
CA GLU A 386 12.69 45.96 -6.54
C GLU A 386 12.90 45.39 -7.95
N TYR A 387 11.90 45.51 -8.80
CA TYR A 387 11.97 45.08 -10.21
C TYR A 387 11.14 46.06 -11.06
N GLU A 388 11.74 46.60 -12.13
CA GLU A 388 11.14 47.61 -13.01
C GLU A 388 10.61 48.87 -12.28
N GLY A 389 11.21 49.23 -11.14
CA GLY A 389 10.86 50.42 -10.35
C GLY A 389 9.71 50.22 -9.35
N GLU A 390 9.18 49.00 -9.24
CA GLU A 390 8.15 48.63 -8.27
C GLU A 390 8.75 47.72 -7.17
N THR A 391 8.31 47.90 -5.92
CA THR A 391 8.76 47.07 -4.78
C THR A 391 7.76 45.94 -4.52
N TYR A 392 8.25 44.70 -4.61
CA TYR A 392 7.50 43.48 -4.32
C TYR A 392 7.87 42.92 -2.95
N TYR A 393 6.87 42.42 -2.23
CA TYR A 393 6.99 41.90 -0.86
C TYR A 393 6.69 40.40 -0.82
N PHE A 394 7.51 39.64 -0.08
CA PHE A 394 7.47 38.18 -0.08
C PHE A 394 7.19 37.62 1.31
N CYS A 395 6.37 36.57 1.35
CA CYS A 395 6.02 35.89 2.60
C CYS A 395 7.19 35.08 3.18
N ALA A 396 8.17 34.72 2.34
CA ALA A 396 9.35 33.97 2.72
C ALA A 396 10.56 34.34 1.85
N LEU A 397 11.77 34.14 2.38
CA LEU A 397 13.01 34.31 1.61
C LEU A 397 13.06 33.43 0.35
N SER A 398 12.49 32.22 0.42
CA SER A 398 12.42 31.31 -0.73
C SER A 398 11.59 31.87 -1.87
N CYS A 399 10.49 32.59 -1.58
CA CYS A 399 9.67 33.27 -2.58
C CYS A 399 10.46 34.41 -3.23
N ALA A 400 11.19 35.20 -2.44
CA ALA A 400 12.04 36.27 -2.98
C ALA A 400 13.15 35.72 -3.90
N VAL A 401 13.84 34.64 -3.49
CA VAL A 401 14.88 33.99 -4.31
C VAL A 401 14.29 33.42 -5.61
N THR A 402 13.09 32.84 -5.54
CA THR A 402 12.39 32.30 -6.72
C THR A 402 11.99 33.40 -7.68
N PHE A 403 11.51 34.54 -7.17
CA PHE A 403 11.19 35.71 -7.96
C PHE A 403 12.42 36.29 -8.67
N GLU A 404 13.55 36.45 -7.96
CA GLU A 404 14.81 36.94 -8.55
C GLU A 404 15.32 36.08 -9.71
N ALA A 405 15.09 34.77 -9.66
CA ALA A 405 15.53 33.85 -10.70
C ALA A 405 14.76 34.04 -12.03
N SER A 406 13.51 34.50 -11.99
CA SER A 406 12.68 34.71 -13.19
C SER A 406 11.52 35.70 -12.95
N PRO A 407 11.78 37.02 -12.74
CA PRO A 407 10.75 37.98 -12.33
C PRO A 407 9.61 38.11 -13.35
N ALA A 408 9.95 38.20 -14.65
CA ALA A 408 8.97 38.34 -15.73
C ALA A 408 7.92 37.21 -15.75
N HIS A 409 8.31 35.98 -15.38
CA HIS A 409 7.40 34.83 -15.34
C HIS A 409 6.25 35.01 -14.33
N PHE A 410 6.50 35.70 -13.21
CA PHE A 410 5.51 35.90 -12.14
C PHE A 410 4.68 37.17 -12.32
N LEU A 411 5.07 38.06 -13.24
CA LEU A 411 4.39 39.34 -13.46
C LEU A 411 3.43 39.34 -14.67
N HIS A 412 3.43 38.28 -15.48
CA HIS A 412 2.59 38.17 -16.68
C HIS A 412 1.09 37.84 -16.43
N SER A 413 0.60 37.97 -15.21
CA SER A 413 -0.80 37.74 -14.86
C SER A 413 -1.33 38.77 -13.86
N THR A 414 -1.14 40.06 -14.14
CA THR A 414 -1.88 41.12 -13.42
C THR A 414 -2.90 41.76 -14.36
N PRO A 415 -4.22 41.69 -14.06
CA PRO A 415 -5.18 42.55 -14.74
C PRO A 415 -4.85 44.01 -14.36
N THR A 416 -4.63 44.84 -15.38
CA THR A 416 -4.54 46.29 -15.26
C THR A 416 -5.66 46.82 -14.37
N ARG A 417 -5.32 47.45 -13.24
CA ARG A 417 -6.24 48.30 -12.49
C ARG A 417 -6.61 49.49 -13.38
N GLY A 418 -7.82 49.44 -13.93
CA GLY A 418 -8.44 50.57 -14.62
C GLY A 418 -8.74 51.71 -13.64
N SER A 419 -8.42 52.91 -14.10
CA SER A 419 -8.63 54.24 -13.51
C SER A 419 -10.03 54.52 -12.99
#